data_AF-A0A6P5ECQ3-F1
#
_entry.id   AF-A0A6P5ECQ3-F1
#
_cell.length_a   1.000
_cell.length_b   1.000
_cell.length_c   1.000
_cell.angle_alpha   90.00
_cell.angle_beta   90.00
_cell.angle_gamma   90.00
#
_symmetry.space_group_name_H-M   'P 1'
#
loop_
_entity.id
_entity.type
_entity.pdbx_description
1 polymer ?
#
loop_
_entity_poly.entity_id
_entity_poly.type
_entity_poly.pdbx_seq_one_letter_code
_entity_poly.pdbx_strand_id
1 'polypeptide(L)'
;MMKTRAASLFFAERCRNILAANWRAHLNTIKADAKGSKDEIYTSKVHYAFHKGRPYLWIGEGDLHNMNTIIDERGSLSICTPIPGPLMGLLKSIRKLPARVALSGDVVRLKDKKVTPYINLKNLLYLSKQI
;
A
#
# COMPACT_ATOMS: atom_id res chain seq x y z
N MET A 1 27.45 -16.52 -9.15
CA MET A 1 26.85 -15.41 -8.36
C MET A 1 26.10 -14.35 -9.19
N MET A 2 26.26 -14.25 -10.52
CA MET A 2 25.57 -13.23 -11.36
C MET A 2 24.07 -13.49 -11.62
N LYS A 3 23.64 -14.76 -11.76
CA LYS A 3 22.22 -15.10 -12.04
C LYS A 3 21.24 -14.61 -10.95
N THR A 4 21.68 -14.59 -9.69
CA THR A 4 20.85 -14.19 -8.54
C THR A 4 20.51 -12.70 -8.55
N ARG A 5 21.47 -11.84 -8.95
CA ARG A 5 21.25 -10.38 -9.06
C ARG A 5 20.29 -10.03 -10.19
N ALA A 6 20.42 -10.68 -11.34
CA ALA A 6 19.52 -10.48 -12.48
C ALA A 6 18.07 -10.89 -12.13
N ALA A 7 17.89 -12.02 -11.44
CA ALA A 7 16.58 -12.47 -10.98
C ALA A 7 15.95 -11.54 -9.93
N SER A 8 16.74 -10.98 -9.01
CA SER A 8 16.24 -10.01 -8.02
C SER A 8 15.85 -8.67 -8.63
N LEU A 9 16.59 -8.19 -9.63
CA LEU A 9 16.27 -6.96 -10.36
C LEU A 9 14.94 -7.13 -11.12
N PHE A 10 14.77 -8.25 -11.81
CA PHE A 10 13.54 -8.60 -12.49
C PHE A 10 12.32 -8.65 -11.55
N PHE A 11 12.48 -9.23 -10.35
CA PHE A 11 11.40 -9.28 -9.37
C PHE A 11 11.02 -7.89 -8.85
N ALA A 12 12.02 -7.06 -8.52
CA ALA A 12 11.79 -5.68 -8.06
C ALA A 12 11.11 -4.81 -9.13
N GLU A 13 11.49 -4.97 -10.40
CA GLU A 13 10.83 -4.34 -11.55
C GLU A 13 9.38 -4.79 -11.70
N ARG A 14 9.12 -6.10 -11.59
CA ARG A 14 7.76 -6.63 -11.62
C ARG A 14 6.91 -6.03 -10.50
N CYS A 15 7.42 -5.95 -9.27
CA CYS A 15 6.70 -5.33 -8.16
C CYS A 15 6.42 -3.85 -8.44
N ARG A 16 7.41 -3.10 -8.96
CA ARG A 16 7.27 -1.69 -9.33
C ARG A 16 6.17 -1.49 -10.38
N ASN A 17 6.13 -2.35 -11.39
CA ASN A 17 5.13 -2.28 -12.46
C ASN A 17 3.71 -2.51 -11.91
N ILE A 18 3.54 -3.48 -11.00
CA ILE A 18 2.24 -3.71 -10.36
C ILE A 18 1.80 -2.49 -9.53
N LEU A 19 2.73 -1.91 -8.76
CA LEU A 19 2.48 -0.72 -7.94
C LEU A 19 2.11 0.51 -8.78
N ALA A 20 2.74 0.69 -9.95
CA ALA A 20 2.49 1.82 -10.84
C ALA A 20 1.22 1.66 -11.69
N ALA A 21 0.76 0.43 -11.92
CA ALA A 21 -0.39 0.14 -12.79
C ALA A 21 -1.76 0.27 -12.08
N ASN A 22 -1.79 0.52 -10.76
CA ASN A 22 -3.02 0.62 -9.98
C ASN A 22 -3.02 1.91 -9.14
N TRP A 23 -4.21 2.35 -8.75
CA TRP A 23 -4.45 3.52 -7.90
C TRP A 23 -5.34 3.19 -6.69
N ARG A 24 -5.77 1.93 -6.58
CA ARG A 24 -6.55 1.39 -5.46
C ARG A 24 -5.75 0.29 -4.77
N ALA A 25 -5.71 0.34 -3.45
CA ALA A 25 -5.02 -0.63 -2.63
C ALA A 25 -5.84 -0.95 -1.37
N HIS A 26 -5.44 -2.01 -0.68
CA HIS A 26 -5.94 -2.31 0.65
C HIS A 26 -4.87 -1.93 1.67
N LEU A 27 -5.20 -1.01 2.57
CA LEU A 27 -4.37 -0.63 3.69
C LEU A 27 -4.76 -1.45 4.91
N ASN A 28 -3.77 -2.03 5.56
CA ASN A 28 -3.91 -2.81 6.78
C ASN A 28 -3.20 -2.06 7.90
N THR A 29 -3.91 -1.75 8.97
CA THR A 29 -3.38 -1.09 10.18
C THR A 29 -3.82 -1.86 11.40
N ILE A 30 -3.07 -1.76 12.49
CA ILE A 30 -3.48 -2.34 13.78
C ILE A 30 -4.60 -1.49 14.39
N LYS A 31 -5.68 -2.11 14.85
CA LYS A 31 -6.78 -1.38 15.49
C LYS A 31 -6.31 -0.75 16.79
N ALA A 32 -6.66 0.52 16.96
CA ALA A 32 -6.49 1.22 18.21
C ALA A 32 -7.72 1.01 19.11
N ASP A 33 -7.69 0.00 19.98
CA ASP A 33 -8.71 -0.17 21.01
C ASP A 33 -8.29 0.49 22.33
N ALA A 34 -9.27 1.07 23.06
CA ALA A 34 -9.08 1.68 24.38
C ALA A 34 -8.51 0.72 25.45
N LYS A 35 -8.52 -0.60 25.19
CA LYS A 35 -7.99 -1.65 26.08
C LYS A 35 -6.59 -2.15 25.68
N GLY A 36 -6.00 -1.64 24.60
CA GLY A 36 -4.67 -2.06 24.14
C GLY A 36 -4.64 -3.44 23.46
N SER A 37 -5.76 -3.90 22.88
CA SER A 37 -5.74 -5.03 21.95
C SER A 37 -4.87 -4.65 20.75
N LYS A 38 -3.66 -5.20 20.67
CA LYS A 38 -2.66 -4.87 19.64
C LYS A 38 -2.68 -5.81 18.42
N ASP A 39 -3.63 -6.75 18.37
CA ASP A 39 -3.55 -7.88 17.43
C ASP A 39 -4.68 -7.93 16.40
N GLU A 40 -5.69 -7.05 16.48
CA GLU A 40 -6.73 -7.01 15.44
C GLU A 40 -6.35 -6.07 14.29
N ILE A 41 -6.45 -6.57 13.05
CA ILE A 41 -6.10 -5.82 11.84
C ILE A 41 -7.35 -5.16 11.26
N TYR A 42 -7.31 -3.84 11.11
CA TYR A 42 -8.26 -3.09 10.31
C TYR A 42 -7.79 -3.00 8.86
N THR A 43 -8.64 -3.45 7.93
CA THR A 43 -8.38 -3.44 6.49
C THR A 43 -9.43 -2.62 5.76
N SER A 44 -9.03 -1.59 5.02
CA SER A 44 -9.92 -0.79 4.19
C SER A 44 -9.31 -0.50 2.81
N LYS A 45 -10.16 -0.11 1.85
CA LYS A 45 -9.71 0.28 0.51
C LYS A 45 -9.32 1.75 0.53
N VAL A 46 -8.10 2.03 0.08
CA VAL A 46 -7.57 3.39 -0.03
C VAL A 46 -7.15 3.70 -1.46
N HIS A 47 -7.17 4.99 -1.78
CA HIS A 47 -6.57 5.49 -3.00
C HIS A 47 -5.11 5.83 -2.76
N TYR A 48 -4.26 5.54 -3.74
CA TYR A 48 -2.84 5.82 -3.63
C TYR A 48 -2.23 6.24 -4.96
N ALA A 49 -1.10 6.93 -4.87
CA ALA A 49 -0.22 7.25 -5.98
C ALA A 49 1.18 6.72 -5.67
N PHE A 50 1.84 6.09 -6.64
CA PHE A 50 3.20 5.59 -6.47
C PHE A 50 4.20 6.53 -7.14
N HIS A 51 5.06 7.19 -6.37
CA HIS A 51 6.02 8.15 -6.89
C HIS A 51 7.40 7.98 -6.23
N LYS A 52 8.47 7.95 -7.05
CA LYS A 52 9.88 7.79 -6.60
C LYS A 52 10.08 6.64 -5.60
N GLY A 53 9.40 5.52 -5.81
CA GLY A 53 9.53 4.33 -4.95
C GLY A 53 8.71 4.38 -3.66
N ARG A 54 7.88 5.40 -3.45
CA ARG A 54 7.05 5.55 -2.24
C ARG A 54 5.56 5.62 -2.63
N PRO A 55 4.68 4.83 -1.97
CA PRO A 55 3.24 4.99 -2.11
C PRO A 55 2.77 6.14 -1.21
N TYR A 56 2.06 7.09 -1.81
CA TYR A 56 1.35 8.16 -1.13
C TYR A 56 -0.12 7.79 -1.08
N LEU A 57 -0.69 7.77 0.12
CA LEU A 57 -2.04 7.31 0.42
C LEU A 57 -2.92 8.52 0.66
N TRP A 58 -4.13 8.49 0.11
CA TRP A 58 -5.19 9.41 0.44
C TRP A 58 -6.16 8.74 1.39
N ILE A 59 -6.29 9.28 2.59
CA ILE A 59 -7.21 8.77 3.61
C ILE A 59 -8.24 9.85 3.95
N GLY A 60 -9.51 9.46 3.98
CA GLY A 60 -10.61 10.36 4.37
C GLY A 60 -10.53 10.70 5.86
N GLU A 61 -10.95 11.91 6.26
CA GLU A 61 -10.76 12.39 7.64
C GLU A 61 -11.42 11.49 8.71
N GLY A 62 -12.59 10.92 8.40
CA GLY A 62 -13.30 10.01 9.30
C GLY A 62 -12.86 8.54 9.26
N ASP A 63 -11.83 8.20 8.49
CA ASP A 63 -11.37 6.81 8.39
C ASP A 63 -10.58 6.39 9.65
N LEU A 64 -10.84 5.17 10.15
CA LEU A 64 -10.16 4.61 11.32
C LEU A 64 -8.65 4.47 11.11
N HIS A 65 -8.17 4.34 9.87
CA HIS A 65 -6.74 4.36 9.57
C HIS A 65 -6.04 5.61 10.11
N ASN A 66 -6.72 6.76 10.18
CA ASN A 66 -6.13 7.98 10.74
C ASN A 66 -5.82 7.82 12.23
N MET A 67 -6.75 7.25 12.99
CA MET A 67 -6.59 7.03 14.43
C MET A 67 -5.57 5.91 14.70
N ASN A 68 -5.72 4.78 13.98
CA ASN A 68 -4.83 3.64 14.10
C ASN A 68 -3.37 4.04 13.87
N THR A 69 -3.08 4.82 12.81
CA THR A 69 -1.72 5.26 12.48
C THR A 69 -1.13 6.30 13.44
N ILE A 70 -1.94 7.00 14.24
CA ILE A 70 -1.43 7.86 15.32
C ILE A 70 -0.90 7.02 16.48
N ILE A 71 -1.60 5.93 16.80
CA ILE A 71 -1.32 5.09 17.97
C ILE A 71 -0.25 4.05 17.65
N ASP A 72 -0.32 3.45 16.46
CA ASP A 72 0.63 2.49 15.95
C ASP A 72 0.89 2.78 14.46
N GLU A 73 2.09 3.24 14.13
CA GLU A 73 2.46 3.60 12.76
C GLU A 73 2.60 2.37 11.85
N ARG A 74 2.66 1.15 12.38
CA ARG A 74 2.90 -0.05 11.58
C ARG A 74 1.72 -0.36 10.68
N GLY A 75 2.00 -0.57 9.41
CA GLY A 75 0.99 -0.95 8.44
C GLY A 75 1.53 -1.72 7.25
N SER A 76 0.60 -2.27 6.49
CA SER A 76 0.92 -2.84 5.18
C SER A 76 -0.08 -2.41 4.12
N LEU A 77 0.41 -2.24 2.89
CA LEU A 77 -0.36 -1.91 1.71
C LEU A 77 -0.32 -3.08 0.76
N SER A 78 -1.48 -3.60 0.38
CA SER A 78 -1.60 -4.70 -0.58
C SER A 78 -2.26 -4.23 -1.87
N ILE A 79 -1.62 -4.57 -2.98
CA ILE A 79 -1.98 -4.16 -4.34
C ILE A 79 -2.09 -5.39 -5.21
N CYS A 80 -3.11 -5.41 -6.06
CA CYS A 80 -3.34 -6.44 -7.05
C CYS A 80 -3.10 -5.88 -8.46
N THR A 81 -2.58 -6.71 -9.37
CA THR A 81 -2.52 -6.34 -10.80
C THR A 81 -3.92 -5.97 -11.30
N PRO A 82 -4.07 -4.87 -12.07
CA PRO A 82 -5.32 -4.57 -12.73
C PRO A 82 -5.62 -5.70 -13.73
N ILE A 83 -6.80 -6.28 -13.63
CA ILE A 83 -7.25 -7.35 -14.51
C ILE A 83 -8.59 -6.94 -15.13
N PRO A 84 -8.70 -6.99 -16.46
CA PRO A 84 -9.97 -6.80 -17.13
C PRO A 84 -11.04 -7.74 -16.54
N GLY A 85 -12.21 -7.19 -16.22
CA GLY A 85 -13.32 -7.93 -15.61
C GLY A 85 -13.62 -9.30 -16.27
N PRO A 86 -13.69 -9.39 -17.62
CA PRO A 86 -13.93 -10.66 -18.31
C PRO A 86 -12.88 -11.74 -18.03
N LEU A 87 -11.61 -11.36 -17.80
CA LEU A 87 -10.51 -12.30 -17.56
C LEU A 87 -10.49 -12.82 -16.11
N MET A 88 -11.17 -12.16 -15.18
CA MET A 88 -11.25 -12.63 -13.79
C MET A 88 -12.00 -13.96 -13.69
N GLY A 89 -13.05 -14.15 -14.50
CA GLY A 89 -13.79 -15.42 -14.57
C GLY A 89 -12.91 -16.57 -15.06
N LEU A 90 -12.14 -16.32 -16.14
CA LEU A 90 -11.18 -17.29 -16.68
C LEU A 90 -10.07 -17.64 -15.68
N LEU A 91 -9.49 -16.65 -15.00
CA LEU A 91 -8.45 -16.90 -14.00
C LEU A 91 -8.98 -17.77 -12.85
N LYS A 92 -10.21 -17.50 -12.38
CA LYS A 92 -10.87 -18.32 -11.38
C LYS A 92 -11.12 -19.75 -11.84
N SER A 93 -11.54 -19.97 -13.09
CA SER A 93 -11.82 -21.33 -13.61
C SER A 93 -10.56 -22.20 -13.68
N ILE A 94 -9.42 -21.61 -14.03
CA ILE A 94 -8.12 -22.31 -14.00
C ILE A 94 -7.40 -22.25 -12.64
N ARG A 95 -8.10 -21.83 -11.58
CA ARG A 95 -7.60 -21.68 -10.20
C ARG A 95 -6.32 -20.83 -10.10
N LYS A 96 -6.12 -19.88 -11.01
CA LYS A 96 -5.02 -18.91 -10.95
C LYS A 96 -5.48 -17.61 -10.33
N LEU A 97 -4.60 -17.00 -9.53
CA LEU A 97 -4.84 -15.70 -8.93
C LEU A 97 -4.02 -14.61 -9.63
N PRO A 98 -4.53 -13.37 -9.66
CA PRO A 98 -3.77 -12.20 -10.05
C PRO A 98 -2.44 -12.10 -9.30
N ALA A 99 -1.41 -11.54 -9.93
CA ALA A 99 -0.19 -11.22 -9.20
C ALA A 99 -0.49 -10.08 -8.20
N ARG A 100 0.10 -10.17 -7.01
CA ARG A 100 -0.09 -9.21 -5.91
C ARG A 100 1.25 -8.78 -5.35
N VAL A 101 1.29 -7.57 -4.83
CA VAL A 101 2.44 -6.99 -4.12
C VAL A 101 1.94 -6.49 -2.78
N ALA A 102 2.66 -6.81 -1.71
CA ALA A 102 2.46 -6.24 -0.41
C ALA A 102 3.70 -5.41 -0.04
N LEU A 103 3.48 -4.18 0.44
CA LEU A 103 4.49 -3.33 1.04
C LEU A 103 4.20 -3.29 2.54
N SER A 104 5.22 -3.50 3.37
CA SER A 104 5.12 -3.36 4.82
C SER A 104 6.04 -2.23 5.26
N GLY A 105 5.63 -1.48 6.28
CA GLY A 105 6.43 -0.39 6.83
C GLY A 105 5.61 0.53 7.72
N ASP A 106 6.16 1.70 7.98
CA ASP A 106 5.55 2.68 8.87
C ASP A 106 4.75 3.69 8.05
N VAL A 107 3.48 3.88 8.41
CA VAL A 107 2.55 4.79 7.75
C VAL A 107 2.68 6.17 8.41
N VAL A 108 3.40 7.06 7.74
CA VAL A 108 3.75 8.37 8.29
C VAL A 108 2.90 9.47 7.67
N ARG A 109 2.38 10.37 8.50
CA ARG A 109 1.69 11.60 8.07
C ARG A 109 2.67 12.54 7.38
N LEU A 110 2.30 13.02 6.20
CA LEU A 110 3.04 14.07 5.53
C LEU A 110 2.87 15.37 6.32
N LYS A 111 3.89 15.77 7.10
CA LYS A 111 3.96 17.10 7.72
C LYS A 111 4.26 18.13 6.63
N ASP A 112 3.80 19.37 6.80
CA ASP A 112 3.79 20.49 5.84
C ASP A 112 5.12 20.90 5.17
N LYS A 113 6.23 20.20 5.44
CA LYS A 113 7.54 20.50 4.88
C LYS A 113 7.99 19.41 3.91
N LYS A 114 7.94 19.74 2.61
CA LYS A 114 8.61 19.10 1.46
C LYS A 114 7.83 18.04 0.66
N VAL A 115 6.63 18.39 0.19
CA VAL A 115 6.19 17.95 -1.14
C VAL A 115 5.83 19.20 -1.92
N THR A 116 6.61 19.54 -2.94
CA THR A 116 6.27 20.60 -3.90
C THR A 116 4.85 20.34 -4.44
N PRO A 117 3.95 21.31 -4.36
CA PRO A 117 2.53 21.07 -4.48
C PRO A 117 2.18 20.90 -5.95
N TYR A 118 1.81 19.68 -6.34
CA TYR A 118 0.84 19.53 -7.43
C TYR A 118 -0.56 19.26 -6.88
N ILE A 119 -0.71 18.96 -5.59
CA ILE A 119 -2.00 18.66 -4.98
C ILE A 119 -2.01 19.13 -3.52
N ASN A 120 -2.92 20.04 -3.18
CA ASN A 120 -3.07 20.66 -1.87
C ASN A 120 -3.79 19.70 -0.91
N LEU A 121 -3.07 18.79 -0.25
CA LEU A 121 -3.65 17.65 0.48
C LEU A 121 -3.14 17.57 1.92
N LYS A 122 -4.00 17.98 2.86
CA LYS A 122 -3.73 17.92 4.30
C LYS A 122 -3.69 16.49 4.88
N ASN A 123 -4.05 15.46 4.09
CA ASN A 123 -4.25 14.08 4.56
C ASN A 123 -3.45 13.03 3.77
N LEU A 124 -2.24 13.38 3.35
CA LEU A 124 -1.36 12.45 2.65
C LEU A 124 -0.57 11.62 3.68
N LEU A 125 -0.72 10.29 3.66
CA LEU A 125 0.20 9.38 4.37
C LEU A 125 1.18 8.79 3.36
N TYR A 126 2.37 8.41 3.81
CA TYR A 126 3.25 7.58 3.00
C TYR A 126 3.77 6.40 3.81
N LEU A 127 3.95 5.25 3.16
CA LEU A 127 4.66 4.13 3.78
C LEU A 127 6.16 4.36 3.64
N SER A 128 6.80 4.56 4.78
CA SER A 128 8.25 4.52 4.93
C SER A 128 8.71 3.06 4.95
N LYS A 129 9.78 2.74 4.23
CA LYS A 129 10.46 1.45 4.40
C LYS A 129 11.21 1.46 5.73
N GLN A 130 11.05 0.42 6.55
CA GLN A 130 12.09 0.05 7.50
C GLN A 130 13.25 -0.59 6.71
N ILE A 131 14.45 -0.02 6.86
CA ILE A 131 15.71 -0.61 6.41
C ILE A 131 16.25 -1.44 7.57
#